data_AF-A0A2U1S065-F1
#
_entry.id   AF-A0A2U1S065-F1
#
_cell.length_a   1.000
_cell.length_b   1.000
_cell.length_c   1.000
_cell.angle_alpha   90.00
_cell.angle_beta   90.00
_cell.angle_gamma   90.00
#
_symmetry.space_group_name_H-M   'P 1'
#
loop_
_entity.id
_entity.type
_entity.pdbx_description
1 polymer ?
#
loop_
_entity_poly.entity_id
_entity_poly.type
_entity_poly.pdbx_seq_one_letter_code
_entity_poly.pdbx_strand_id
1 'polypeptide(L)'
;MDLKLNLALGERYKSETQKTRVISEAWTERNAFCCSCGGILEKEQNNARVLDFTCVKCHIDFELKSTRGNFSDKLPDGAFRAMMARLSDISSPNFFFLTYDVKSLCVTNFFAVPTYFFDSTVIEKRKPLSPNARRAGWIGCNIIINRIPEVGKVFYVRNCEIFKRSVVVETWKRTAFLRHEASLEARGWTLEVLRIIQSLDVREFTLQRIYDFETQLKQRFPHNNFIRAKIRQQLQVLRDAGLIAFEGQGRYTVNFGGSIERLQQREPYGRS
;
A
#
# COMPACT_ATOMS: atom_id res chain seq x y z
N MET A 1 -6.85 -1.13 19.49
CA MET A 1 -6.86 0.22 18.89
C MET A 1 -8.18 0.86 19.25
N ASP A 2 -8.16 2.15 19.58
CA ASP A 2 -9.38 2.96 19.67
C ASP A 2 -9.60 3.62 18.31
N LEU A 3 -10.79 3.50 17.72
CA LEU A 3 -11.11 4.10 16.42
C LEU A 3 -11.46 5.58 16.53
N LYS A 4 -11.73 6.11 17.72
CA LYS A 4 -12.18 7.49 17.91
C LYS A 4 -11.06 8.51 17.67
N LEU A 5 -11.40 9.55 16.92
CA LEU A 5 -10.55 10.72 16.73
C LEU A 5 -10.82 11.77 17.80
N ASN A 6 -9.76 12.49 18.20
CA ASN A 6 -9.87 13.63 19.09
C ASN A 6 -9.86 14.94 18.28
N LEU A 7 -11.04 15.53 18.05
CA LEU A 7 -11.18 16.76 17.27
C LEU A 7 -10.61 18.01 17.96
N ALA A 8 -10.52 18.01 19.29
CA ALA A 8 -10.01 19.17 20.05
C ALA A 8 -8.59 19.55 19.60
N LEU A 9 -7.80 18.57 19.14
CA LEU A 9 -6.46 18.78 18.60
C LEU A 9 -6.44 19.67 17.33
N GLY A 10 -7.54 19.71 16.59
CA GLY A 10 -7.69 20.49 15.36
C GLY A 10 -8.25 21.90 15.56
N GLU A 11 -8.89 22.22 16.68
CA GLU A 11 -9.70 23.44 16.85
C GLU A 11 -8.91 24.74 16.63
N ARG A 12 -7.62 24.74 17.01
CA ARG A 12 -6.73 25.91 16.84
C ARG A 12 -6.35 26.21 15.38
N TYR A 13 -6.61 25.32 14.44
CA TYR A 13 -6.23 25.48 13.04
C TYR A 13 -7.40 25.95 12.19
N LYS A 14 -7.17 26.97 11.35
CA LYS A 14 -8.20 27.44 10.39
C LYS A 14 -8.32 26.55 9.15
N SER A 15 -7.20 25.94 8.72
CA SER A 15 -7.18 25.11 7.50
C SER A 15 -7.65 23.69 7.79
N GLU A 16 -8.65 23.23 7.05
CA GLU A 16 -9.17 21.86 7.15
C GLU A 16 -8.08 20.79 6.88
N THR A 17 -7.13 21.07 5.98
CA THR A 17 -5.98 20.19 5.73
C THR A 17 -5.09 20.08 6.96
N GLN A 18 -4.84 21.18 7.68
CA GLN A 18 -4.04 21.17 8.90
C GLN A 18 -4.77 20.50 10.06
N LYS A 19 -6.09 20.73 10.21
CA LYS A 19 -6.92 20.00 11.18
C LYS A 19 -6.80 18.49 10.97
N THR A 20 -7.06 18.04 9.74
CA THR A 20 -7.00 16.63 9.35
C THR A 20 -5.64 16.03 9.69
N ARG A 21 -4.55 16.72 9.34
CA ARG A 21 -3.17 16.28 9.60
C ARG A 21 -2.91 16.08 11.10
N VAL A 22 -3.18 17.08 11.93
CA VAL A 22 -2.86 17.01 13.36
C VAL A 22 -3.70 15.93 14.07
N ILE A 23 -4.97 15.81 13.70
CA ILE A 23 -5.87 14.80 14.25
C ILE A 23 -5.42 13.38 13.83
N SER A 24 -5.10 13.18 12.56
CA SER A 24 -4.70 11.87 12.05
C SER A 24 -3.33 11.43 12.56
N GLU A 25 -2.34 12.32 12.58
CA GLU A 25 -1.02 12.03 13.15
C GLU A 25 -1.12 11.62 14.63
N ALA A 26 -1.87 12.38 15.44
CA ALA A 26 -2.02 12.07 16.85
C ALA A 26 -2.78 10.75 17.10
N TRP A 27 -3.71 10.40 16.21
CA TRP A 27 -4.37 9.09 16.29
C TRP A 27 -3.41 7.96 15.92
N THR A 28 -2.65 8.12 14.84
CA THR A 28 -1.66 7.12 14.38
C THR A 28 -0.58 6.89 15.43
N GLU A 29 -0.04 7.95 16.03
CA GLU A 29 0.95 7.87 17.12
C GLU A 29 0.46 7.01 18.30
N ARG A 30 -0.81 7.15 18.69
CA ARG A 30 -1.38 6.40 19.82
C ARG A 30 -1.76 4.96 19.48
N ASN A 31 -2.11 4.67 18.24
CA ASN A 31 -2.77 3.41 17.87
C ASN A 31 -1.95 2.49 16.98
N ALA A 32 -1.12 3.05 16.10
CA ALA A 32 -0.36 2.26 15.15
C ALA A 32 0.82 1.55 15.82
N PHE A 33 1.27 0.49 15.18
CA PHE A 33 2.51 -0.21 15.50
C PHE A 33 3.20 -0.54 14.19
N CYS A 34 4.47 -0.91 14.22
CA CYS A 34 5.21 -1.24 13.01
C CYS A 34 4.70 -2.53 12.35
N CYS A 35 4.20 -2.47 11.11
CA CYS A 35 3.76 -3.65 10.35
C CYS A 35 4.90 -4.62 10.04
N SER A 36 6.17 -4.21 10.08
CA SER A 36 7.26 -5.14 9.80
C SER A 36 7.64 -6.01 11.00
N CYS A 37 7.71 -5.43 12.21
CA CYS A 37 8.25 -6.10 13.39
C CYS A 37 7.33 -6.12 14.61
N GLY A 38 6.17 -5.44 14.55
CA GLY A 38 5.22 -5.29 15.66
C GLY A 38 5.66 -4.29 16.75
N GLY A 39 6.79 -3.60 16.56
CA GLY A 39 7.35 -2.63 17.50
C GLY A 39 6.62 -1.29 17.54
N ILE A 40 7.10 -0.41 18.41
CA ILE A 40 6.57 0.95 18.59
C ILE A 40 7.01 1.84 17.42
N LEU A 41 6.15 2.80 17.07
CA LEU A 41 6.45 3.88 16.13
C LEU A 41 6.61 5.16 16.92
N GLU A 42 7.67 5.91 16.63
CA GLU A 42 7.86 7.26 17.14
C GLU A 42 7.51 8.26 16.06
N LYS A 43 6.88 9.36 16.47
CA LYS A 43 6.57 10.47 15.58
C LYS A 43 7.81 11.32 15.40
N GLU A 44 8.15 11.62 14.16
CA GLU A 44 9.28 12.50 13.86
C GLU A 44 8.97 13.97 14.17
N GLN A 45 10.03 14.73 14.46
CA GLN A 45 9.88 16.15 14.76
C GLN A 45 9.32 16.91 13.55
N ASN A 46 8.45 17.90 13.82
CA ASN A 46 7.90 18.77 12.77
C ASN A 46 9.06 19.36 11.93
N ASN A 47 8.97 19.22 10.60
CA ASN A 47 9.93 19.63 9.55
C ASN A 47 10.90 18.57 9.02
N ALA A 48 10.86 17.33 9.50
CA ALA A 48 11.44 16.21 8.75
C ALA A 48 10.74 16.12 7.37
N ARG A 49 11.49 16.28 6.28
CA ARG A 49 10.91 16.23 4.93
C ARG A 49 10.39 14.82 4.68
N VAL A 50 9.07 14.66 4.53
CA VAL A 50 8.43 13.46 3.97
C VAL A 50 8.55 12.22 4.88
N LEU A 51 8.56 12.44 6.20
CA LEU A 51 8.66 11.39 7.20
C LEU A 51 7.82 11.78 8.41
N ASP A 52 6.86 10.93 8.78
CA ASP A 52 5.97 11.19 9.91
C ASP A 52 6.23 10.23 11.07
N PHE A 53 6.57 8.97 10.78
CA PHE A 53 6.79 7.94 11.79
C PHE A 53 7.96 7.02 11.45
N THR A 54 8.75 6.66 12.46
CA THR A 54 9.85 5.70 12.34
C THR A 54 9.72 4.61 13.40
N CYS A 55 9.97 3.36 13.01
CA CYS A 55 10.00 2.27 13.98
C CYS A 55 11.29 2.27 14.78
N VAL A 56 11.18 2.33 16.11
CA VAL A 56 12.34 2.31 17.03
C VAL A 56 13.15 1.00 16.98
N LYS A 57 12.54 -0.09 16.51
CA LYS A 57 13.16 -1.43 16.52
C LYS A 57 13.82 -1.81 15.20
N CYS A 58 13.15 -1.56 14.08
CA CYS A 58 13.64 -1.98 12.76
C CYS A 58 13.86 -0.81 11.80
N HIS A 59 13.71 0.43 12.28
CA HIS A 59 14.05 1.66 11.57
C HIS A 59 13.41 1.78 10.18
N ILE A 60 12.23 1.17 10.00
CA ILE A 60 11.44 1.41 8.81
C ILE A 60 10.60 2.66 9.02
N ASP A 61 10.54 3.44 7.95
CA ASP A 61 9.97 4.75 7.92
C ASP A 61 8.59 4.75 7.27
N PHE A 62 7.74 5.67 7.71
CA PHE A 62 6.38 5.85 7.21
C PHE A 62 6.00 7.32 7.03
N GLU A 63 5.29 7.58 5.94
CA GLU A 63 4.61 8.83 5.64
C GLU A 63 3.09 8.61 5.68
N LEU A 64 2.36 9.45 6.41
CA LEU A 64 0.92 9.35 6.60
C LEU A 64 0.17 10.19 5.56
N LYS A 65 -0.77 9.54 4.87
CA LYS A 65 -1.77 10.18 4.01
C LYS A 65 -3.15 9.93 4.60
N SER A 66 -3.82 11.02 4.98
CA SER A 66 -5.16 10.95 5.59
C SER A 66 -6.20 11.72 4.79
N THR A 67 -7.41 11.18 4.66
CA THR A 67 -8.53 11.81 3.95
C THR A 67 -9.85 11.59 4.71
N ARG A 68 -10.78 12.53 4.54
CA ARG A 68 -12.14 12.46 5.13
C ARG A 68 -13.04 11.61 4.24
N GLY A 69 -13.94 10.84 4.84
CA GLY A 69 -14.87 9.97 4.12
C GLY A 69 -14.17 8.71 3.61
N ASN A 70 -14.38 8.35 2.35
CA ASN A 70 -13.70 7.23 1.69
C ASN A 70 -12.55 7.73 0.82
N PHE A 71 -11.57 6.87 0.54
CA PHE A 71 -10.57 7.19 -0.46
C PHE A 71 -11.23 7.35 -1.84
N SER A 72 -10.96 8.47 -2.49
CA SER A 72 -11.08 8.55 -3.95
C SER A 72 -10.03 7.64 -4.59
N ASP A 73 -10.26 7.23 -5.84
CA ASP A 73 -9.30 6.43 -6.62
C ASP A 73 -7.89 7.06 -6.69
N LYS A 74 -7.82 8.38 -6.47
CA LYS A 74 -6.62 9.19 -6.54
C LYS A 74 -6.46 9.99 -5.25
N LEU A 75 -5.25 10.04 -4.72
CA LEU A 75 -4.88 10.88 -3.58
C LEU A 75 -3.81 11.89 -3.98
N PRO A 76 -4.01 13.20 -3.73
CA PRO A 76 -2.98 14.19 -3.95
C PRO A 76 -1.73 13.89 -3.11
N ASP A 77 -0.57 14.04 -3.74
CA ASP A 77 0.73 13.93 -3.08
C ASP A 77 1.63 15.14 -3.40
N GLY A 78 2.87 15.12 -2.87
CA GLY A 78 3.89 16.14 -3.04
C GLY A 78 4.42 16.26 -4.47
N ALA A 79 5.67 16.73 -4.58
CA ALA A 79 6.29 17.05 -5.85
C ALA A 79 6.53 15.78 -6.69
N PHE A 80 6.08 15.77 -7.94
CA PHE A 80 6.18 14.60 -8.82
C PHE A 80 7.61 14.09 -8.97
N ARG A 81 8.58 14.99 -9.18
CA ARG A 81 9.99 14.61 -9.36
C ARG A 81 10.58 13.94 -8.12
N ALA A 82 10.25 14.44 -6.93
CA ALA A 82 10.71 13.85 -5.67
C ALA A 82 10.09 12.46 -5.45
N MET A 83 8.80 12.31 -5.76
CA MET A 83 8.13 11.01 -5.65
C MET A 83 8.70 9.98 -6.63
N MET A 84 8.99 10.39 -7.88
CA MET A 84 9.62 9.49 -8.85
C MET A 84 11.03 9.05 -8.43
N ALA A 85 11.81 9.94 -7.80
CA ALA A 85 13.14 9.58 -7.28
C ALA A 85 13.05 8.54 -6.15
N ARG A 86 12.00 8.61 -5.31
CA ARG A 86 11.74 7.66 -4.23
C ARG A 86 11.44 6.25 -4.72
N LEU A 87 10.85 6.08 -5.91
CA LEU A 87 10.51 4.75 -6.43
C LEU A 87 11.74 3.84 -6.61
N SER A 88 12.90 4.44 -6.87
CA SER A 88 14.19 3.76 -7.05
C SER A 88 14.96 3.55 -5.75
N ASP A 89 14.53 4.17 -4.65
CA ASP A 89 15.27 4.19 -3.40
C ASP A 89 14.64 3.24 -2.39
N ILE A 90 15.39 2.20 -2.01
CA ILE A 90 14.99 1.15 -1.08
C ILE A 90 14.82 1.66 0.37
N SER A 91 15.35 2.85 0.66
CA SER A 91 15.21 3.56 1.95
C SER A 91 13.99 4.48 2.00
N SER A 92 13.25 4.61 0.90
CA SER A 92 12.08 5.50 0.87
C SER A 92 11.01 5.11 1.89
N PRO A 93 10.40 6.10 2.58
CA PRO A 93 9.38 5.84 3.57
C PRO A 93 8.18 5.16 2.94
N ASN A 94 7.69 4.13 3.60
CA ASN A 94 6.43 3.45 3.30
C ASN A 94 5.26 4.39 3.55
N PHE A 95 4.07 4.04 3.10
CA PHE A 95 2.91 4.89 3.29
C PHE A 95 1.94 4.29 4.29
N PHE A 96 1.46 5.12 5.22
CA PHE A 96 0.21 4.88 5.90
C PHE A 96 -0.92 5.62 5.18
N PHE A 97 -2.06 4.97 5.09
CA PHE A 97 -3.27 5.51 4.53
C PHE A 97 -4.38 5.44 5.57
N LEU A 98 -4.95 6.59 5.92
CA LEU A 98 -6.02 6.71 6.90
C LEU A 98 -7.27 7.36 6.29
N THR A 99 -8.42 6.73 6.47
CA THR A 99 -9.73 7.36 6.25
C THR A 99 -10.53 7.38 7.53
N TYR A 100 -11.38 8.38 7.65
CA TYR A 100 -12.28 8.50 8.79
C TYR A 100 -13.61 9.09 8.37
N ASP A 101 -14.67 8.68 9.07
CA ASP A 101 -16.00 9.24 8.89
C ASP A 101 -16.16 10.52 9.72
N VAL A 102 -16.71 11.56 9.09
CA VAL A 102 -16.83 12.89 9.69
C VAL A 102 -17.98 12.95 10.70
N LYS A 103 -19.00 12.09 10.55
CA LYS A 103 -20.16 12.10 11.45
C LYS A 103 -19.86 11.35 12.75
N SER A 104 -19.36 10.12 12.64
CA SER A 104 -19.02 9.26 13.77
C SER A 104 -17.66 9.57 14.40
N LEU A 105 -16.82 10.32 13.68
CA LEU A 105 -15.45 10.68 14.07
C LEU A 105 -14.59 9.46 14.36
N CYS A 106 -14.85 8.38 13.63
CA CYS A 106 -14.13 7.13 13.74
C CYS A 106 -13.25 6.92 12.51
N VAL A 107 -12.06 6.38 12.73
CA VAL A 107 -11.24 5.81 11.66
C VAL A 107 -12.00 4.65 11.02
N THR A 108 -12.20 4.74 9.70
CA THR A 108 -12.92 3.75 8.90
C THR A 108 -11.95 2.77 8.24
N ASN A 109 -10.81 3.26 7.74
CA ASN A 109 -9.75 2.41 7.21
C ASN A 109 -8.39 2.95 7.66
N PHE A 110 -7.48 2.05 7.98
CA PHE A 110 -6.09 2.35 8.25
C PHE A 110 -5.24 1.20 7.73
N PHE A 111 -4.36 1.47 6.76
CA PHE A 111 -3.49 0.45 6.18
C PHE A 111 -2.11 1.00 5.83
N ALA A 112 -1.11 0.13 5.85
CA ALA A 112 0.22 0.43 5.33
C ALA A 112 0.35 -0.08 3.89
N VAL A 113 1.12 0.62 3.06
CA VAL A 113 1.58 0.14 1.76
C VAL A 113 3.10 0.27 1.70
N PRO A 114 3.82 -0.84 1.47
CA PRO A 114 5.25 -0.78 1.23
C PRO A 114 5.60 -0.01 -0.04
N THR A 115 6.68 0.76 -0.04
CA THR A 115 7.10 1.56 -1.21
C THR A 115 7.39 0.73 -2.45
N TYR A 116 7.80 -0.54 -2.28
CA TYR A 116 8.06 -1.44 -3.41
C TYR A 116 6.78 -1.82 -4.19
N PHE A 117 5.58 -1.49 -3.72
CA PHE A 117 4.35 -1.57 -4.52
C PHE A 117 4.11 -0.36 -5.44
N PHE A 118 4.96 0.66 -5.35
CA PHE A 118 4.84 1.86 -6.17
C PHE A 118 5.72 1.71 -7.42
N ASP A 119 5.05 1.80 -8.57
CA ASP A 119 5.67 1.92 -9.89
C ASP A 119 5.13 3.17 -10.60
N SER A 120 5.57 3.40 -11.84
CA SER A 120 5.10 4.54 -12.63
C SER A 120 3.60 4.51 -12.97
N THR A 121 2.90 3.39 -12.76
CA THR A 121 1.44 3.34 -12.96
C THR A 121 0.68 3.89 -11.76
N VAL A 122 1.26 3.78 -10.56
CA VAL A 122 0.67 4.27 -9.30
C VAL A 122 0.85 5.77 -9.15
N ILE A 123 1.81 6.40 -9.86
CA ILE A 123 2.07 7.84 -9.77
C ILE A 123 1.58 8.57 -11.02
N GLU A 124 0.61 9.47 -10.84
CA GLU A 124 0.09 10.32 -11.90
C GLU A 124 0.63 11.75 -11.77
N LYS A 125 1.27 12.26 -12.82
CA LYS A 125 1.76 13.64 -12.88
C LYS A 125 0.59 14.62 -12.99
N ARG A 126 0.55 15.64 -12.13
CA ARG A 126 -0.46 16.71 -12.21
C ARG A 126 -0.03 17.80 -13.18
N LYS A 127 -1.00 18.59 -13.64
CA LYS A 127 -0.72 19.84 -14.34
C LYS A 127 0.02 20.82 -13.41
N PRO A 128 0.94 21.65 -13.94
CA PRO A 128 1.57 22.71 -13.15
C PRO A 128 0.52 23.65 -12.54
N LEU A 129 0.81 24.18 -11.35
CA LEU A 129 -0.03 25.22 -10.76
C LEU A 129 -0.02 26.48 -11.62
N SER A 130 -1.13 27.21 -11.58
CA SER A 130 -1.31 28.43 -12.37
C SER A 130 -0.23 29.47 -12.08
N PRO A 131 0.09 30.36 -13.03
CA PRO A 131 1.05 31.45 -12.82
C PRO A 131 0.71 32.36 -11.64
N ASN A 132 -0.59 32.48 -11.31
CA ASN A 132 -1.08 33.32 -10.21
C ASN A 132 -1.08 32.59 -8.85
N ALA A 133 -0.73 31.31 -8.81
CA ALA A 133 -0.67 30.57 -7.55
C ALA A 133 0.59 30.93 -6.76
N ARG A 134 0.53 30.87 -5.42
CA ARG A 134 1.69 31.09 -4.54
C ARG A 134 2.93 30.25 -4.90
N ARG A 135 2.72 29.04 -5.45
CA ARG A 135 3.77 28.15 -5.96
C ARG A 135 3.61 27.95 -7.46
N ALA A 136 3.59 29.05 -8.22
CA ALA A 136 3.42 29.04 -9.66
C ALA A 136 4.35 28.03 -10.34
N GLY A 137 3.81 27.27 -11.30
CA GLY A 137 4.58 26.25 -12.04
C GLY A 137 4.93 24.99 -11.24
N TRP A 138 4.60 24.91 -9.94
CA TRP A 138 4.86 23.70 -9.15
C TRP A 138 4.07 22.49 -9.70
N ILE A 139 4.76 21.37 -9.86
CA ILE A 139 4.19 20.13 -10.40
C ILE A 139 4.08 19.10 -9.27
N GLY A 140 2.85 18.88 -8.83
CA GLY A 140 2.52 17.80 -7.91
C GLY A 140 2.28 16.47 -8.61
N CYS A 141 1.98 15.45 -7.82
CA CYS A 141 1.48 14.16 -8.31
C CYS A 141 0.24 13.70 -7.56
N ASN A 142 -0.41 12.67 -8.08
CA ASN A 142 -1.40 11.88 -7.36
C ASN A 142 -0.87 10.45 -7.21
N ILE A 143 -1.20 9.82 -6.09
CA ILE A 143 -1.10 8.38 -5.88
C ILE A 143 -2.43 7.75 -6.32
N ILE A 144 -2.38 6.83 -7.26
CA ILE A 144 -3.52 6.11 -7.82
C ILE A 144 -3.74 4.84 -6.99
N ILE A 145 -4.59 4.94 -5.96
CA ILE A 145 -4.74 3.91 -4.92
C ILE A 145 -5.31 2.60 -5.47
N ASN A 146 -6.19 2.68 -6.47
CA ASN A 146 -6.78 1.49 -7.10
C ASN A 146 -5.79 0.68 -7.96
N ARG A 147 -4.62 1.25 -8.30
CA ARG A 147 -3.53 0.55 -9.01
C ARG A 147 -2.54 -0.15 -8.08
N ILE A 148 -2.66 0.07 -6.76
CA ILE A 148 -1.91 -0.66 -5.76
C ILE A 148 -2.58 -2.03 -5.58
N PRO A 149 -1.88 -3.15 -5.85
CA PRO A 149 -2.41 -4.49 -5.60
C PRO A 149 -2.92 -4.63 -4.16
N GLU A 150 -4.02 -5.36 -3.99
CA GLU A 150 -4.68 -5.52 -2.68
C GLU A 150 -3.76 -6.21 -1.67
N VAL A 151 -2.95 -7.17 -2.12
CA VAL A 151 -1.92 -7.82 -1.30
C VAL A 151 -0.88 -6.84 -0.74
N GLY A 152 -0.72 -5.67 -1.36
CA GLY A 152 0.16 -4.60 -0.88
C GLY A 152 -0.48 -3.67 0.13
N LYS A 153 -1.81 -3.75 0.34
CA LYS A 153 -2.53 -2.95 1.34
C LYS A 153 -2.66 -3.74 2.63
N VAL A 154 -1.76 -3.48 3.56
CA VAL A 154 -1.70 -4.17 4.85
C VAL A 154 -2.60 -3.46 5.85
N PHE A 155 -3.84 -3.94 5.97
CA PHE A 155 -4.88 -3.33 6.81
C PHE A 155 -4.67 -3.58 8.30
N TYR A 156 -4.74 -2.50 9.08
CA TYR A 156 -4.90 -2.50 10.54
C TYR A 156 -6.36 -2.28 10.92
N VAL A 157 -7.05 -1.44 10.14
CA VAL A 157 -8.48 -1.21 10.24
C VAL A 157 -9.07 -1.27 8.83
N ARG A 158 -10.12 -2.06 8.62
CA ARG A 158 -10.85 -2.09 7.35
C ARG A 158 -12.33 -2.01 7.63
N ASN A 159 -13.01 -1.03 7.04
CA ASN A 159 -14.46 -0.82 7.24
C ASN A 159 -14.86 -0.84 8.74
N CYS A 160 -14.09 -0.13 9.58
CA CYS A 160 -14.24 -0.06 11.04
C CYS A 160 -13.93 -1.36 11.80
N GLU A 161 -13.44 -2.42 11.15
CA GLU A 161 -13.00 -3.65 11.80
C GLU A 161 -11.48 -3.61 12.07
N ILE A 162 -11.06 -3.94 13.29
CA ILE A 162 -9.65 -3.93 13.71
C ILE A 162 -9.02 -5.30 13.46
N PHE A 163 -7.87 -5.30 12.79
CA PHE A 163 -7.09 -6.49 12.50
C PHE A 163 -6.11 -6.80 13.65
N LYS A 164 -5.93 -8.08 13.96
CA LYS A 164 -4.96 -8.54 14.97
C LYS A 164 -3.54 -8.16 14.57
N ARG A 165 -2.72 -7.77 15.55
CA ARG A 165 -1.31 -7.39 15.33
C ARG A 165 -0.51 -8.45 14.58
N SER A 166 -0.69 -9.72 14.93
CA SER A 166 -0.02 -10.85 14.26
C SER A 166 -0.40 -10.95 12.77
N VAL A 167 -1.68 -10.72 12.44
CA VAL A 167 -2.18 -10.74 11.06
C VAL A 167 -1.53 -9.64 10.23
N VAL A 168 -1.46 -8.42 10.76
CA VAL A 168 -0.81 -7.27 10.11
C VAL A 168 0.66 -7.59 9.80
N VAL A 169 1.39 -8.08 10.81
CA VAL A 169 2.82 -8.39 10.66
C VAL A 169 3.06 -9.52 9.67
N GLU A 170 2.25 -10.58 9.72
CA GLU A 170 2.37 -11.69 8.79
C GLU A 170 2.06 -11.26 7.35
N THR A 171 1.00 -10.46 7.16
CA THR A 171 0.62 -9.94 5.84
C THR A 171 1.73 -9.08 5.23
N TRP A 172 2.38 -8.24 6.04
CA TRP A 172 3.54 -7.47 5.58
C TRP A 172 4.68 -8.37 5.09
N LYS A 173 5.06 -9.38 5.89
CA LYS A 173 6.18 -10.30 5.58
C LYS A 173 5.96 -11.06 4.27
N ARG A 174 4.73 -11.47 3.96
CA ARG A 174 4.40 -12.22 2.74
C ARG A 174 4.78 -11.52 1.44
N THR A 175 4.89 -10.19 1.46
CA THR A 175 5.22 -9.39 0.27
C THR A 175 6.65 -8.83 0.31
N ALA A 176 7.40 -9.10 1.38
CA ALA A 176 8.74 -8.54 1.57
C ALA A 176 9.74 -8.99 0.49
N PHE A 177 9.50 -10.14 -0.17
CA PHE A 177 10.33 -10.62 -1.28
C PHE A 177 10.42 -9.60 -2.44
N LEU A 178 9.36 -8.81 -2.68
CA LEU A 178 9.32 -7.78 -3.72
C LEU A 178 10.36 -6.67 -3.49
N ARG A 179 10.82 -6.50 -2.24
CA ARG A 179 11.88 -5.55 -1.89
C ARG A 179 13.24 -5.97 -2.50
N HIS A 180 13.42 -7.27 -2.72
CA HIS A 180 14.68 -7.87 -3.18
C HIS A 180 14.69 -8.16 -4.68
N GLU A 181 13.66 -7.73 -5.42
CA GLU A 181 13.65 -7.83 -6.88
C GLU A 181 14.83 -7.08 -7.50
N ALA A 182 15.46 -7.71 -8.50
CA ALA A 182 16.75 -7.27 -9.03
C ALA A 182 16.70 -5.90 -9.73
N SER A 183 15.51 -5.45 -10.17
CA SER A 183 15.33 -4.16 -10.82
C SER A 183 13.89 -3.66 -10.69
N LEU A 184 13.70 -2.36 -10.96
CA LEU A 184 12.37 -1.76 -11.07
C LEU A 184 11.50 -2.42 -12.14
N GLU A 185 12.13 -2.88 -13.23
CA GLU A 185 11.42 -3.59 -14.28
C GLU A 185 10.99 -4.99 -13.82
N ALA A 186 11.87 -5.74 -13.14
CA ALA A 186 11.52 -7.06 -12.58
C ALA A 186 10.36 -6.94 -11.58
N ARG A 187 10.45 -5.97 -10.66
CA ARG A 187 9.37 -5.62 -9.74
C ARG A 187 8.10 -5.22 -10.47
N GLY A 188 8.22 -4.38 -11.51
CA GLY A 188 7.09 -3.96 -12.34
C GLY A 188 6.36 -5.13 -13.00
N TRP A 189 7.09 -6.14 -13.49
CA TRP A 189 6.52 -7.36 -14.03
C TRP A 189 5.70 -8.12 -12.99
N THR A 190 6.24 -8.31 -11.79
CA THR A 190 5.53 -9.01 -10.71
C THR A 190 4.27 -8.26 -10.30
N LEU A 191 4.35 -6.93 -10.17
CA LEU A 191 3.21 -6.09 -9.84
C LEU A 191 2.12 -6.12 -10.92
N GLU A 192 2.49 -6.11 -12.20
CA GLU A 192 1.53 -6.16 -13.29
C GLU A 192 0.82 -7.52 -13.37
N VAL A 193 1.56 -8.63 -13.18
CA VAL A 193 0.96 -9.96 -13.12
C VAL A 193 0.05 -10.10 -11.90
N LEU A 194 0.43 -9.55 -10.74
CA LEU A 194 -0.44 -9.49 -9.55
C LEU A 194 -1.75 -8.73 -9.83
N ARG A 195 -1.67 -7.56 -10.51
CA ARG A 195 -2.85 -6.79 -10.90
C ARG A 195 -3.75 -7.58 -11.84
N ILE A 196 -3.18 -8.28 -12.82
CA ILE A 196 -3.94 -9.13 -13.74
C ILE A 196 -4.67 -10.22 -12.95
N ILE A 197 -3.97 -11.00 -12.11
CA ILE A 197 -4.58 -12.06 -11.30
C ILE A 197 -5.71 -11.51 -10.43
N GLN A 198 -5.49 -10.36 -9.78
CA GLN A 198 -6.51 -9.72 -8.95
C GLN A 198 -7.72 -9.26 -9.78
N SER A 199 -7.52 -8.74 -10.99
CA SER A 199 -8.60 -8.29 -11.87
C SER A 199 -9.49 -9.41 -12.39
N LEU A 200 -9.03 -10.67 -12.33
CA LEU A 200 -9.85 -11.82 -12.70
C LEU A 200 -10.98 -12.06 -11.69
N ASP A 201 -10.83 -11.58 -10.45
CA ASP A 201 -11.81 -11.71 -9.36
C ASP A 201 -12.29 -13.15 -9.13
N VAL A 202 -11.38 -14.11 -9.23
CA VAL A 202 -11.65 -15.54 -9.06
C VAL A 202 -10.62 -16.18 -8.14
N ARG A 203 -11.06 -17.22 -7.43
CA ARG A 203 -10.18 -18.02 -6.56
C ARG A 203 -9.27 -18.95 -7.36
N GLU A 204 -9.72 -19.44 -8.51
CA GLU A 204 -8.96 -20.34 -9.37
C GLU A 204 -8.82 -19.74 -10.77
N PHE A 205 -7.64 -19.88 -11.37
CA PHE A 205 -7.37 -19.42 -12.73
C PHE A 205 -6.43 -20.38 -13.47
N THR A 206 -6.38 -20.24 -14.80
CA THR A 206 -5.49 -21.02 -15.66
C THR A 206 -4.39 -20.15 -16.25
N LEU A 207 -3.26 -20.77 -16.61
CA LEU A 207 -2.18 -20.14 -17.35
C LEU A 207 -2.69 -19.50 -18.65
N GLN A 208 -3.61 -20.20 -19.33
CA GLN A 208 -4.21 -19.73 -20.57
C GLN A 208 -4.96 -18.42 -20.36
N ARG A 209 -5.68 -18.27 -19.24
CA ARG A 209 -6.39 -17.03 -18.91
C ARG A 209 -5.43 -15.84 -18.72
N ILE A 210 -4.23 -16.07 -18.20
CA ILE A 210 -3.22 -15.02 -18.08
C ILE A 210 -2.60 -14.67 -19.44
N TYR A 211 -2.51 -15.62 -20.37
CA TYR A 211 -2.05 -15.34 -21.73
C TYR A 211 -2.98 -14.44 -22.52
N ASP A 212 -4.26 -14.34 -22.16
CA ASP A 212 -5.20 -13.36 -22.76
C ASP A 212 -4.70 -11.90 -22.57
N PHE A 213 -3.83 -11.64 -21.58
CA PHE A 213 -3.25 -10.33 -21.28
C PHE A 213 -1.90 -10.08 -21.95
N GLU A 214 -1.45 -10.97 -22.85
CA GLU A 214 -0.15 -10.87 -23.53
C GLU A 214 0.03 -9.52 -24.26
N THR A 215 -1.00 -9.04 -24.96
CA THR A 215 -0.96 -7.75 -25.67
C THR A 215 -0.78 -6.58 -24.71
N GLN A 216 -1.51 -6.56 -23.59
CA GLN A 216 -1.37 -5.53 -22.56
C GLN A 216 0.04 -5.54 -21.95
N LEU A 217 0.55 -6.73 -21.62
CA LEU A 217 1.90 -6.89 -21.07
C LEU A 217 2.97 -6.46 -22.07
N LYS A 218 2.81 -6.75 -23.37
CA LYS A 218 3.73 -6.29 -24.41
C LYS A 218 3.73 -4.78 -24.55
N GLN A 219 2.57 -4.12 -24.45
CA GLN A 219 2.50 -2.66 -24.46
C GLN A 219 3.18 -2.05 -23.24
N ARG A 220 3.05 -2.67 -22.07
CA ARG A 220 3.67 -2.21 -20.83
C ARG A 220 5.19 -2.43 -20.83
N PHE A 221 5.65 -3.54 -21.39
CA PHE A 221 7.05 -3.95 -21.44
C PHE A 221 7.49 -4.17 -22.89
N PRO A 222 7.61 -3.09 -23.68
CA PRO A 222 7.79 -3.17 -25.14
C PRO A 222 9.08 -3.89 -25.56
N HIS A 223 10.12 -3.83 -24.72
CA HIS A 223 11.42 -4.44 -25.01
C HIS A 223 11.47 -5.96 -24.76
N ASN A 224 10.44 -6.56 -24.14
CA ASN A 224 10.42 -8.00 -23.87
C ASN A 224 9.77 -8.77 -25.02
N ASN A 225 10.50 -9.66 -25.67
CA ASN A 225 9.99 -10.46 -26.79
C ASN A 225 9.45 -11.85 -26.38
N PHE A 226 9.52 -12.20 -25.11
CA PHE A 226 9.14 -13.51 -24.58
C PHE A 226 8.09 -13.39 -23.46
N ILE A 227 6.98 -12.73 -23.76
CA ILE A 227 5.94 -12.37 -22.78
C ILE A 227 5.39 -13.61 -22.06
N ARG A 228 5.01 -14.67 -22.77
CA ARG A 228 4.50 -15.91 -22.14
C ARG A 228 5.52 -16.58 -21.22
N ALA A 229 6.80 -16.58 -21.60
CA ALA A 229 7.86 -17.11 -20.75
C ALA A 229 8.02 -16.26 -19.49
N LYS A 230 7.95 -14.93 -19.64
CA LYS A 230 7.98 -14.00 -18.50
C LYS A 230 6.79 -14.18 -17.57
N ILE A 231 5.57 -14.36 -18.10
CA ILE A 231 4.38 -14.70 -17.30
C ILE A 231 4.63 -15.94 -16.46
N ARG A 232 5.10 -17.04 -17.06
CA ARG A 232 5.40 -18.28 -16.31
C ARG A 232 6.44 -18.06 -15.21
N GLN A 233 7.49 -17.30 -15.50
CA GLN A 233 8.50 -16.93 -14.50
C GLN A 233 7.87 -16.17 -13.33
N GLN A 234 7.02 -15.17 -13.61
CA GLN A 234 6.37 -14.39 -12.55
C GLN A 234 5.39 -15.22 -11.72
N LEU A 235 4.65 -16.15 -12.34
CA LEU A 235 3.79 -17.07 -11.60
C LEU A 235 4.59 -17.99 -10.66
N GLN A 236 5.81 -18.41 -11.05
CA GLN A 236 6.70 -19.16 -10.16
C GLN A 236 7.13 -18.31 -8.96
N VAL A 237 7.54 -17.06 -9.19
CA VAL A 237 7.89 -16.11 -8.10
C VAL A 237 6.72 -15.94 -7.13
N LEU A 238 5.50 -15.73 -7.64
CA LEU A 238 4.30 -15.55 -6.81
C LEU A 238 3.91 -16.83 -6.06
N ARG A 239 4.15 -18.01 -6.65
CA ARG A 239 3.94 -19.30 -6.01
C ARG A 239 4.91 -19.51 -4.87
N ASP A 240 6.20 -19.24 -5.10
CA ASP A 240 7.26 -19.44 -4.11
C ASP A 240 7.09 -18.47 -2.93
N ALA A 241 6.50 -17.30 -3.16
CA ALA A 241 6.07 -16.37 -2.12
C ALA A 241 4.76 -16.78 -1.39
N GLY A 242 4.11 -17.87 -1.80
CA GLY A 242 2.84 -18.35 -1.22
C GLY A 242 1.65 -17.43 -1.49
N LEU A 243 1.71 -16.59 -2.54
CA LEU A 243 0.60 -15.73 -2.96
C LEU A 243 -0.37 -16.47 -3.89
N ILE A 244 0.13 -17.47 -4.61
CA ILE A 244 -0.68 -18.43 -5.37
C ILE A 244 -0.19 -19.87 -5.11
N ALA A 245 -1.02 -20.86 -5.41
CA ALA A 245 -0.64 -22.28 -5.42
C ALA A 245 -0.74 -22.82 -6.84
N PHE A 246 0.12 -23.78 -7.20
CA PHE A 246 0.07 -24.46 -8.49
C PHE A 246 -0.56 -25.85 -8.30
N GLU A 247 -1.73 -26.04 -8.91
CA GLU A 247 -2.54 -27.25 -8.75
C GLU A 247 -2.23 -28.32 -9.82
N GLY A 248 -1.25 -28.06 -10.69
CA GLY A 248 -0.90 -28.89 -11.84
C GLY A 248 -1.61 -28.47 -13.12
N GLN A 249 -1.10 -28.96 -14.27
CA GLN A 249 -1.69 -28.74 -15.61
C GLN A 249 -1.98 -27.27 -15.97
N GLY A 250 -1.19 -26.33 -15.45
CA GLY A 250 -1.40 -24.90 -15.71
C GLY A 250 -2.55 -24.28 -14.92
N ARG A 251 -3.06 -24.93 -13.86
CA ARG A 251 -4.07 -24.40 -12.95
C ARG A 251 -3.43 -23.82 -11.70
N TYR A 252 -4.02 -22.74 -11.19
CA TYR A 252 -3.54 -22.03 -10.01
C TYR A 252 -4.70 -21.63 -9.10
N THR A 253 -4.43 -21.55 -7.81
CA THR A 253 -5.35 -21.01 -6.79
C THR A 253 -4.76 -19.77 -6.14
N VAL A 254 -5.56 -18.73 -5.98
CA VAL A 254 -5.17 -17.47 -5.34
C VAL A 254 -5.22 -17.61 -3.82
N ASN A 255 -4.14 -17.22 -3.15
CA ASN A 255 -3.99 -17.25 -1.70
C ASN A 255 -3.89 -15.84 -1.08
N PHE A 256 -4.44 -14.81 -1.72
CA PHE A 256 -4.31 -13.43 -1.25
C PHE A 256 -4.95 -13.19 0.14
N GLY A 257 -6.14 -13.75 0.39
CA GLY A 257 -6.91 -13.51 1.63
C GLY A 257 -7.24 -14.74 2.49
N GLY A 258 -7.20 -15.96 1.93
CA GLY A 258 -7.66 -17.17 2.64
C GLY A 258 -6.83 -17.51 3.90
N SER A 259 -5.61 -17.01 4.05
CA SER A 259 -4.84 -17.09 5.29
C SER A 259 -5.20 -15.97 6.28
N ILE A 260 -5.53 -14.77 5.81
CA ILE A 260 -5.83 -13.59 6.63
C ILE A 260 -7.14 -13.77 7.40
N GLU A 261 -8.22 -14.22 6.74
CA GLU A 261 -9.50 -14.51 7.39
C GLU A 261 -9.36 -15.62 8.46
N ARG A 262 -8.62 -16.69 8.14
CA ARG A 262 -8.31 -17.77 9.11
C ARG A 262 -7.45 -17.27 10.27
N LEU A 263 -6.49 -16.38 10.04
CA LEU A 263 -5.65 -15.79 11.10
C LEU A 263 -6.43 -14.78 11.96
N GLN A 264 -7.42 -14.11 11.39
CA GLN A 264 -8.33 -13.21 12.10
C GLN A 264 -9.30 -14.00 12.99
N GLN A 265 -9.76 -15.19 12.54
CA GLN A 265 -10.66 -16.08 13.27
C GLN A 265 -9.98 -17.01 14.30
N ARG A 266 -8.66 -17.24 14.24
CA ARG A 266 -7.95 -18.01 15.27
C ARG A 266 -8.02 -17.29 16.62
N GLU A 267 -8.88 -17.75 17.53
CA GLU A 267 -8.75 -17.43 18.94
C GLU A 267 -7.41 -17.96 19.46
N PRO A 268 -6.75 -17.25 20.41
CA PRO A 268 -5.63 -17.86 21.11
C PRO A 268 -6.20 -19.05 21.87
N TYR A 269 -5.87 -20.26 21.42
CA TYR A 269 -6.20 -21.48 22.14
C TYR A 269 -5.76 -21.31 23.59
N GLY A 270 -6.74 -21.29 24.50
CA GLY A 270 -6.48 -21.35 25.92
C GLY A 270 -5.74 -22.64 26.26
N ARG A 271 -4.83 -22.54 27.22
CA ARG A 271 -4.55 -23.64 28.13
C ARG A 271 -4.41 -23.09 29.54
N SER A 272 -5.30 -23.61 30.37
CA SER A 272 -5.32 -23.74 31.85
C SER A 272 -5.08 -22.48 32.67
#